data_AF-A0A212UHU3-F1
#
_entry.id   AF-A0A212UHU3-F1
#
_cell.length_a   1.000
_cell.length_b   1.000
_cell.length_c   1.000
_cell.angle_alpha   90.00
_cell.angle_beta   90.00
_cell.angle_gamma   90.00
#
_symmetry.space_group_name_H-M   'P 1'
#
loop_
_entity.id
_entity.type
_entity.pdbx_description
1 polymer ?
#
loop_
_entity_poly.entity_id
_entity_poly.type
_entity_poly.pdbx_seq_one_letter_code
_entity_poly.pdbx_strand_id
1 'polypeptide(L)'
;ELRRQGEPEISREAFMAGLRRIPWWQKLNRRRHHYSIMLYREARFCLHTKRYVRALRAFAASLLLNPYFGLATVRKVLTQGVTPSI
;
A
#
# COMPACT_ATOMS: atom_id res chain seq x y z
N GLU A 1 7.94 -2.58 -20.11
CA GLU A 1 7.23 -3.85 -19.85
C GLU A 1 6.02 -3.97 -20.78
N LEU A 2 6.19 -4.66 -21.91
CA LEU A 2 5.16 -4.88 -22.92
C LEU A 2 4.52 -6.26 -22.69
N ARG A 3 3.77 -6.42 -21.59
CA ARG A 3 3.27 -7.76 -21.19
C ARG A 3 2.21 -8.35 -22.12
N ARG A 4 1.73 -7.64 -23.16
CA ARG A 4 0.70 -8.09 -24.10
C ARG A 4 0.85 -7.51 -25.52
N GLN A 5 2.05 -7.45 -26.07
CA GLN A 5 2.19 -7.20 -27.50
C GLN A 5 1.77 -8.46 -28.27
N GLY A 6 0.65 -8.38 -29.01
CA GLY A 6 0.18 -9.45 -29.91
C GLY A 6 -0.95 -10.34 -29.36
N GLU A 7 -1.41 -10.14 -28.13
CA GLU A 7 -2.59 -10.86 -27.62
C GLU A 7 -3.89 -10.12 -27.95
N PRO A 8 -4.98 -10.84 -28.30
CA PRO A 8 -6.29 -10.22 -28.52
C PRO A 8 -6.76 -9.47 -27.26
N GLU A 9 -7.43 -8.34 -27.45
CA GLU A 9 -8.02 -7.60 -26.34
C GLU A 9 -8.98 -8.50 -25.56
N ILE A 10 -8.77 -8.58 -24.24
CA ILE A 10 -9.63 -9.38 -23.39
C ILE A 10 -11.04 -8.78 -23.44
N SER A 11 -12.00 -9.56 -23.93
CA SER A 11 -13.41 -9.19 -23.87
C SER A 11 -13.80 -8.84 -22.44
N ARG A 12 -14.64 -7.81 -22.28
CA ARG A 12 -15.14 -7.33 -20.98
C ARG A 12 -15.67 -8.48 -20.11
N GLU A 13 -16.33 -9.45 -20.73
CA GLU A 13 -16.88 -10.62 -20.06
C GLU A 13 -15.78 -11.53 -19.48
N ALA A 14 -14.75 -11.80 -20.26
CA ALA A 14 -13.60 -12.60 -19.84
C ALA A 14 -12.83 -11.93 -18.68
N PHE A 15 -12.72 -10.60 -18.72
CA PHE A 15 -12.14 -9.82 -17.62
C PHE A 15 -12.98 -9.93 -16.34
N MET A 16 -14.30 -9.75 -16.45
CA MET A 16 -15.21 -9.84 -15.30
C MET A 16 -15.28 -11.27 -14.72
N ALA A 17 -15.20 -12.29 -15.57
CA ALA A 17 -15.10 -13.69 -15.14
C ALA A 17 -13.83 -13.93 -14.32
N GLY A 18 -12.70 -13.34 -14.74
CA GLY A 18 -11.45 -13.34 -13.97
C GLY A 18 -11.61 -12.71 -12.59
N LEU A 19 -12.27 -11.55 -12.48
CA LEU A 19 -12.52 -10.88 -11.20
C LEU A 19 -13.42 -11.67 -10.24
N ARG A 20 -14.37 -12.43 -10.78
CA ARG A 20 -15.25 -13.31 -10.00
C ARG A 20 -14.49 -14.48 -9.40
N ARG A 21 -13.46 -14.99 -10.09
CA ARG A 21 -12.59 -16.09 -9.63
C ARG A 21 -11.60 -15.67 -8.55
N ILE A 22 -11.40 -14.37 -8.32
CA ILE A 22 -10.46 -13.89 -7.29
C ILE A 22 -10.98 -14.29 -5.89
N PRO A 23 -10.18 -15.05 -5.11
CA PRO A 23 -10.53 -15.44 -3.76
C PRO A 23 -10.79 -14.22 -2.85
N TRP A 24 -11.75 -14.35 -1.95
CA TRP A 24 -12.12 -13.28 -1.02
C TRP A 24 -10.93 -12.80 -0.16
N TRP A 25 -10.01 -13.69 0.20
CA TRP A 25 -8.83 -13.37 1.00
C TRP A 25 -7.85 -12.46 0.26
N GLN A 26 -7.70 -12.61 -1.06
CA GLN A 26 -6.90 -11.69 -1.88
C GLN A 26 -7.54 -10.30 -1.94
N LYS A 27 -8.87 -10.23 -2.04
CA LYS A 27 -9.62 -8.97 -1.97
C LYS A 27 -9.44 -8.30 -0.61
N LEU A 28 -9.47 -9.08 0.47
CA LEU A 28 -9.23 -8.60 1.83
C LEU A 28 -7.80 -8.09 2.01
N ASN A 29 -6.78 -8.84 1.56
CA ASN A 29 -5.39 -8.41 1.60
C ASN A 29 -5.15 -7.12 0.80
N ARG A 30 -5.79 -6.98 -0.37
CA ARG A 30 -5.74 -5.74 -1.16
C ARG A 30 -6.34 -4.55 -0.42
N ARG A 31 -7.48 -4.74 0.27
CA ARG A 31 -8.07 -3.70 1.12
C ARG A 31 -7.18 -3.35 2.30
N ARG A 32 -6.64 -4.35 3.02
CA ARG A 32 -5.72 -4.15 4.15
C ARG A 32 -4.49 -3.35 3.73
N HIS A 33 -3.91 -3.69 2.59
CA HIS A 33 -2.77 -2.97 2.02
C HIS A 33 -3.12 -1.53 1.63
N HIS A 34 -4.31 -1.30 1.05
CA HIS A 34 -4.77 0.05 0.74
C HIS A 34 -4.91 0.92 2.00
N TYR A 35 -5.54 0.39 3.05
CA TYR A 35 -5.69 1.08 4.32
C TYR A 35 -4.34 1.31 5.03
N SER A 36 -3.40 0.36 4.96
CA SER A 36 -2.06 0.58 5.54
C SER A 36 -1.33 1.75 4.87
N ILE A 37 -1.45 1.89 3.55
CA ILE A 37 -0.86 3.03 2.83
C ILE A 37 -1.54 4.35 3.27
N MET A 38 -2.86 4.36 3.37
CA MET A 38 -3.63 5.54 3.75
C MET A 38 -3.26 6.02 5.16
N LEU A 39 -3.24 5.10 6.14
CA LEU A 39 -2.86 5.39 7.52
C LEU A 39 -1.40 5.82 7.65
N TYR A 40 -0.50 5.24 6.87
CA TYR A 40 0.90 5.67 6.85
C TYR A 40 1.05 7.10 6.32
N ARG A 41 0.29 7.48 5.28
CA ARG A 41 0.26 8.86 4.76
C ARG A 41 -0.32 9.84 5.79
N GLU A 42 -1.40 9.45 6.47
CA GLU A 42 -1.99 10.22 7.55
C GLU A 42 -1.00 10.41 8.71
N ALA A 43 -0.26 9.36 9.07
CA ALA A 43 0.78 9.43 10.10
C ALA A 43 1.88 10.43 9.72
N ARG A 44 2.36 10.42 8.47
CA ARG A 44 3.33 11.41 7.98
C ARG A 44 2.78 12.83 8.04
N PHE A 45 1.53 13.05 7.63
CA PHE A 45 0.89 14.36 7.72
C PHE A 45 0.77 14.84 9.18
N CYS A 46 0.40 13.94 10.10
CA CYS A 46 0.33 14.24 11.52
C CYS A 46 1.71 14.54 12.14
N LEU A 47 2.79 13.90 11.66
CA LEU A 47 4.16 14.23 12.07
C LEU A 47 4.53 15.65 11.64
N HIS A 48 4.25 16.03 10.38
CA HIS A 48 4.52 17.38 9.88
C HIS A 48 3.74 18.45 10.66
N THR A 49 2.52 18.15 11.09
CA THR A 49 1.68 19.07 11.88
C THR A 49 1.95 19.01 13.40
N LYS A 50 3.04 18.35 13.83
CA LYS A 50 3.44 18.17 15.24
C LYS A 50 2.40 17.47 16.13
N ARG A 51 1.45 16.75 15.52
CA ARG A 51 0.43 15.95 16.23
C ARG A 51 0.95 14.54 16.49
N TYR A 52 1.97 14.43 17.34
CA TYR A 52 2.74 13.21 17.55
C TYR A 52 1.90 12.01 18.03
N VAL A 53 0.94 12.22 18.93
CA VAL A 53 0.08 11.14 19.44
C VAL A 53 -0.77 10.53 18.32
N ARG A 54 -1.34 11.38 17.46
CA ARG A 54 -2.15 10.94 16.32
C ARG A 54 -1.30 10.26 15.26
N ALA A 55 -0.11 10.80 15.00
CA ALA A 55 0.86 10.19 14.12
C ALA A 55 1.25 8.77 14.57
N LEU A 56 1.56 8.60 15.85
CA LEU A 56 1.96 7.30 16.41
C LEU A 56 0.82 6.28 16.30
N ARG A 57 -0.42 6.68 16.62
CA ARG A 57 -1.60 5.81 16.49
C ARG A 57 -1.86 5.40 15.03
N ALA A 58 -1.80 6.34 14.10
CA ALA A 58 -1.99 6.05 12.67
C ALA A 58 -0.87 5.17 12.11
N PHE A 59 0.38 5.41 12.54
CA PHE A 59 1.52 4.58 12.16
C PHE A 59 1.40 3.16 12.68
N ALA A 60 1.09 2.99 13.98
CA ALA A 60 0.85 1.68 14.59
C ALA A 60 -0.31 0.93 13.92
N ALA A 61 -1.41 1.63 13.61
CA ALA A 61 -2.53 1.04 12.88
C ALA A 61 -2.10 0.55 11.49
N SER A 62 -1.25 1.31 10.77
CA SER A 62 -0.72 0.88 9.47
C SER A 62 0.12 -0.40 9.56
N LEU A 63 0.93 -0.54 10.63
CA LEU A 63 1.78 -1.70 10.88
C LEU A 63 0.96 -2.94 11.23
N LEU A 64 -0.10 -2.80 12.03
CA LEU A 64 -1.00 -3.91 12.36
C LEU A 64 -1.75 -4.43 11.13
N LEU A 65 -2.13 -3.54 10.21
CA LEU A 65 -2.86 -3.90 8.99
C LEU A 65 -1.98 -4.63 7.96
N ASN A 66 -0.72 -4.20 7.81
CA ASN A 66 0.24 -4.85 6.93
C ASN A 66 1.68 -4.64 7.44
N PRO A 67 2.22 -5.59 8.23
CA PRO A 67 3.54 -5.44 8.83
C PRO A 67 4.65 -5.44 7.77
N TYR A 68 4.47 -6.16 6.67
CA TYR A 68 5.42 -6.20 5.56
C TYR A 68 5.60 -4.83 4.92
N PHE A 69 4.50 -4.09 4.71
CA PHE A 69 4.56 -2.74 4.16
C PHE A 69 5.30 -1.76 5.08
N GLY A 70 5.01 -1.80 6.38
CA GLY A 70 5.67 -0.91 7.34
C GLY A 70 7.16 -1.21 7.48
N LEU A 71 7.55 -2.49 7.56
CA LEU A 71 8.96 -2.91 7.58
C LEU A 71 9.68 -2.54 6.28
N ALA A 72 9.07 -2.75 5.12
CA ALA A 72 9.65 -2.35 3.83
C ALA A 72 9.87 -0.84 3.76
N THR A 73 8.96 -0.06 4.34
CA THR A 73 9.05 1.41 4.36
C THR A 73 10.12 1.90 5.31
N VAL A 74 10.21 1.34 6.53
CA VAL A 74 11.28 1.66 7.49
C VAL A 74 12.64 1.23 6.91
N ARG A 75 12.73 0.01 6.36
CA ARG A 75 13.93 -0.46 5.66
C ARG A 75 14.32 0.50 4.56
N LYS A 76 13.38 0.94 3.72
CA LYS A 76 13.64 1.92 2.66
C LYS A 76 14.24 3.21 3.24
N VAL A 77 13.65 3.77 4.28
CA VAL A 77 14.16 5.00 4.94
C VAL A 77 15.56 4.78 5.52
N LEU A 78 15.83 3.63 6.13
CA LEU A 78 17.14 3.28 6.69
C LEU A 78 18.20 3.04 5.61
N THR A 79 17.83 2.34 4.53
CA THR A 79 18.75 2.05 3.42
C THR A 79 19.00 3.24 2.50
N GLN A 80 18.01 4.12 2.37
CA GLN A 80 18.13 5.37 1.60
C GLN A 80 18.59 6.52 2.49
N GLY A 81 19.38 6.22 3.53
CA GLY A 81 19.78 7.13 4.60
C GLY A 81 19.78 8.59 4.18
N VAL A 82 18.87 9.35 4.78
CA VAL A 82 18.88 10.83 4.87
C VAL A 82 19.53 11.50 3.66
N THR A 83 18.89 11.47 2.50
CA THR A 83 19.02 12.56 1.55
C THR A 83 17.85 13.52 1.81
N PRO A 84 18.07 14.62 2.56
CA PRO A 84 17.10 15.71 2.56
C PRO A 84 17.10 16.27 1.14
N SER A 85 16.07 15.95 0.37
CA SER A 85 15.75 16.70 -0.84
C SER A 85 15.28 18.09 -0.38
N ILE A 86 16.24 19.02 -0.36
CA ILE A 86 16.02 20.48 -0.32
C ILE A 86 15.27 20.88 -1.59
#